data_AF-C0EEU7-F1
#
_entry.id   AF-C0EEU7-F1
#
_cell.length_a   1.000
_cell.length_b   1.000
_cell.length_c   1.000
_cell.angle_alpha   90.00
_cell.angle_beta   90.00
_cell.angle_gamma   90.00
#
_symmetry.space_group_name_H-M   'P 1'
#
loop_
_entity.id
_entity.type
_entity.pdbx_description
1 polymer ?
#
loop_
_entity_poly.entity_id
_entity_poly.type
_entity_poly.pdbx_seq_one_letter_code
_entity_poly.pdbx_strand_id
1 'polypeptide(L)'
;MHECCNYDDGNCILLDDGEECVCVQSISYSLLCKWFRCAILPLDEPLETALLFREELKRCVVCGQPFLPGSNRAKYCKPCAKKVHRRQKTASDRKRRVLCGQLEAKKPCIY
;
A
#
# COMPACT_ATOMS: atom_id res chain seq x y z
N MET A 1 -3.09 -3.78 -29.01
CA MET A 1 -2.41 -5.07 -29.20
C MET A 1 -1.83 -5.45 -27.84
N HIS A 2 -2.36 -6.50 -27.20
CA HIS A 2 -1.86 -7.04 -25.93
C HIS A 2 -1.29 -8.42 -26.23
N GLU A 3 -0.20 -8.45 -27.01
CA GLU A 3 0.46 -9.70 -27.34
C GLU A 3 1.70 -9.86 -26.45
N CYS A 4 1.90 -11.08 -25.94
CA CYS A 4 3.05 -11.39 -25.10
C CYS A 4 4.34 -11.24 -25.92
N CYS A 5 5.41 -10.66 -25.36
CA CYS A 5 6.71 -10.62 -26.03
C CYS A 5 7.30 -12.01 -26.32
N ASN A 6 6.83 -13.04 -25.62
CA ASN A 6 7.26 -14.43 -25.81
C ASN A 6 6.21 -15.27 -26.56
N TYR A 7 5.20 -14.65 -27.16
CA TYR A 7 4.20 -15.37 -27.94
C TYR A 7 4.78 -15.76 -29.30
N ASP A 8 4.71 -17.04 -29.64
CA ASP A 8 5.00 -17.56 -30.97
C ASP A 8 3.99 -18.64 -31.35
N ASP A 9 3.22 -18.42 -32.40
CA ASP A 9 2.17 -19.31 -32.94
C ASP A 9 1.27 -20.02 -31.90
N GLY A 10 0.86 -19.32 -30.83
CA GLY A 10 0.01 -19.87 -29.76
C GLY A 10 0.78 -20.40 -28.56
N ASN A 11 2.09 -20.59 -28.70
CA ASN A 11 3.02 -21.09 -27.70
C ASN A 11 3.87 -19.98 -27.07
N CYS A 12 4.59 -20.32 -26.01
CA CYS A 12 5.41 -19.41 -25.24
C CYS A 12 6.85 -19.90 -25.18
N ILE A 13 7.68 -19.37 -26.08
CA ILE A 13 9.09 -19.77 -26.28
C ILE A 13 9.96 -19.80 -25.03
N LEU A 14 9.58 -19.02 -24.01
CA LEU A 14 10.33 -18.93 -22.75
C LEU A 14 9.91 -19.99 -21.72
N LEU A 15 8.68 -20.50 -21.83
CA LEU A 15 8.17 -21.57 -20.97
C LEU A 15 8.35 -22.95 -21.61
N ASP A 16 8.66 -23.00 -22.90
CA ASP A 16 9.03 -24.21 -23.63
C ASP A 16 10.34 -24.78 -23.04
N ASP A 17 10.26 -25.92 -22.34
CA ASP A 17 11.41 -26.65 -21.76
C ASP A 17 11.74 -27.90 -22.59
N GLY A 18 11.73 -27.73 -23.92
CA GLY A 18 11.89 -28.80 -24.90
C GLY A 18 10.59 -29.43 -25.41
N GLU A 19 9.45 -29.03 -24.86
CA GLU A 19 8.10 -29.35 -25.34
C GLU A 19 7.30 -28.05 -25.49
N GLU A 20 6.45 -27.95 -26.52
CA GLU A 20 5.63 -26.77 -26.76
C GLU A 20 4.72 -26.46 -25.56
N CYS A 21 4.79 -25.22 -25.08
CA CYS A 21 4.00 -24.73 -23.97
C CYS A 21 3.07 -23.61 -24.44
N VAL A 22 1.76 -23.85 -24.37
CA VAL A 22 0.76 -22.85 -24.76
C VAL A 22 0.94 -21.55 -23.97
N CYS A 23 0.86 -20.41 -24.65
CA CYS A 23 1.04 -19.11 -24.01
C CYS A 23 -0.04 -18.85 -22.95
N VAL A 24 0.38 -18.66 -21.69
CA VAL A 24 -0.55 -18.40 -20.59
C VAL A 24 -1.40 -17.15 -20.83
N GLN A 25 -0.85 -16.12 -21.46
CA GLN A 25 -1.61 -14.89 -21.76
C GLN A 25 -2.67 -15.11 -22.85
N SER A 26 -2.43 -15.99 -23.83
CA SER A 26 -3.39 -16.26 -24.91
C SER A 26 -4.62 -17.03 -24.43
N ILE A 27 -4.44 -17.93 -23.45
CA ILE A 27 -5.56 -18.71 -22.89
C ILE A 27 -6.31 -17.99 -21.76
N SER A 28 -5.60 -17.22 -20.94
CA SER A 28 -6.20 -16.61 -19.73
C SER A 28 -6.72 -15.19 -19.98
N TYR A 29 -6.30 -14.55 -21.08
CA TYR A 29 -6.50 -13.11 -21.32
C TYR A 29 -6.01 -12.23 -20.15
N SER A 30 -5.11 -12.75 -19.33
CA SER A 30 -4.50 -12.06 -18.20
C SER A 30 -3.09 -11.59 -18.55
N LEU A 31 -2.76 -10.35 -18.17
CA LEU A 31 -1.42 -9.81 -18.35
C LEU A 31 -0.40 -10.38 -17.36
N LEU A 32 -0.81 -11.22 -16.40
CA LEU A 32 0.00 -11.62 -15.25
C LEU A 32 0.62 -13.01 -15.39
N CYS A 33 1.22 -13.35 -16.54
CA CYS A 33 1.98 -14.60 -16.66
C CYS A 33 3.23 -14.58 -15.77
N LYS A 34 3.77 -15.76 -15.43
CA LYS A 34 4.88 -15.91 -14.48
C LYS A 34 6.11 -15.08 -14.88
N TRP A 35 6.47 -15.10 -16.17
CA TRP A 35 7.59 -14.31 -16.66
C TRP A 35 7.35 -12.81 -16.49
N PHE A 36 6.18 -12.30 -16.90
CA PHE A 36 5.86 -10.87 -16.75
C PHE A 36 5.97 -10.43 -15.29
N ARG A 37 5.49 -11.25 -14.35
CA ARG A 37 5.59 -10.97 -12.91
C ARG A 37 7.02 -10.99 -12.37
N CYS A 38 7.88 -11.89 -12.85
CA CYS A 38 9.22 -12.06 -12.29
C CYS A 38 10.30 -11.23 -13.00
N ALA A 39 10.12 -10.92 -14.29
CA ALA A 39 11.12 -10.26 -15.11
C ALA A 39 10.78 -8.79 -15.41
N ILE A 40 9.49 -8.47 -15.60
CA ILE A 40 9.07 -7.12 -16.01
C ILE A 40 8.64 -6.28 -14.82
N LEU A 41 7.72 -6.79 -13.98
CA LEU A 41 7.20 -6.01 -12.85
C LEU A 41 8.28 -5.46 -11.90
N PRO A 42 9.34 -6.22 -11.53
CA PRO A 42 10.39 -5.69 -10.67
C PRO A 42 11.22 -4.57 -11.29
N LEU A 43 11.16 -4.39 -12.62
CA LEU A 43 11.84 -3.30 -13.32
C LEU A 43 11.02 -2.00 -13.35
N ASP A 44 9.72 -2.07 -13.05
CA ASP A 44 8.79 -0.93 -13.06
C ASP A 44 7.86 -1.00 -11.84
N GLU A 45 8.37 -0.53 -10.69
CA GLU A 45 7.63 -0.46 -9.41
C GLU A 45 6.29 0.30 -9.54
N PRO A 46 6.19 1.44 -10.27
CA PRO A 46 4.90 2.06 -10.55
C PRO A 46 3.90 1.15 -11.26
N LEU A 47 4.32 0.44 -12.32
CA LEU A 47 3.46 -0.49 -13.07
C LEU A 47 3.04 -1.69 -12.22
N GLU A 48 3.97 -2.27 -11.47
CA GLU A 48 3.69 -3.36 -10.53
C GLU A 48 2.65 -2.93 -9.50
N THR A 49 2.81 -1.73 -8.93
CA THR A 49 1.86 -1.16 -7.97
C THR A 49 0.47 -0.99 -8.59
N ALA A 50 0.41 -0.47 -9.82
CA ALA A 50 -0.83 -0.21 -10.52
C ALA A 50 -1.60 -1.49 -10.89
N LEU A 51 -0.89 -2.57 -11.21
CA LEU A 51 -1.49 -3.84 -11.63
C LEU A 51 -1.83 -4.76 -10.45
N LEU A 52 -0.96 -4.86 -9.45
CA LEU A 52 -1.14 -5.83 -8.35
C LEU A 52 -1.86 -5.27 -7.14
N PHE A 53 -1.74 -3.96 -6.87
CA PHE A 53 -2.18 -3.39 -5.59
C PHE A 53 -3.30 -2.35 -5.73
N ARG A 54 -3.87 -2.17 -6.93
CA ARG A 54 -4.87 -1.12 -7.21
C ARG A 54 -6.10 -1.20 -6.29
N GLU A 55 -6.59 -2.40 -6.01
CA GLU A 55 -7.76 -2.63 -5.14
C GLU A 55 -7.43 -2.52 -3.64
N GLU A 56 -6.15 -2.64 -3.28
CA GLU A 56 -5.69 -2.52 -1.89
C GLU A 56 -5.45 -1.07 -1.46
N LEU A 57 -5.46 -0.12 -2.40
CA LEU A 57 -5.24 1.29 -2.11
C LEU A 57 -6.45 1.93 -1.40
N LYS A 58 -6.20 2.45 -0.20
CA LYS A 58 -7.17 3.30 0.51
C LYS A 58 -6.96 4.76 0.17
N ARG A 59 -8.00 5.58 0.28
CA ARG A 59 -7.87 7.04 0.18
C ARG A 59 -7.58 7.64 1.55
N CYS A 60 -6.58 8.52 1.62
CA CYS A 60 -6.27 9.22 2.86
C CYS A 60 -7.41 10.17 3.24
N VAL A 61 -7.92 10.05 4.46
CA VAL A 61 -9.01 10.92 4.96
C VAL A 61 -8.62 12.41 5.01
N VAL A 62 -7.33 12.74 5.06
CA VAL A 62 -6.85 14.14 5.14
C VAL A 62 -6.64 14.78 3.77
N CYS A 63 -6.04 14.06 2.81
CA CYS A 63 -5.65 14.63 1.52
C CYS A 63 -6.26 13.94 0.30
N GLY A 64 -7.07 12.90 0.48
CA GLY A 64 -7.74 12.16 -0.60
C GLY A 64 -6.84 11.26 -1.46
N GLN A 65 -5.52 11.41 -1.35
CA GLN A 65 -4.55 10.64 -2.14
C GLN A 65 -4.63 9.13 -1.81
N PRO A 66 -4.56 8.26 -2.82
CA PRO A 66 -4.46 6.82 -2.61
C PRO A 66 -3.15 6.47 -1.87
N PHE A 67 -3.20 5.48 -1.00
CA PHE A 67 -2.02 4.98 -0.29
C PHE A 67 -2.20 3.50 0.06
N LEU A 68 -1.09 2.77 0.12
CA LEU A 68 -1.06 1.38 0.58
C LEU A 68 -1.23 1.34 2.10
N PRO A 69 -2.30 0.73 2.62
CA PRO A 69 -2.51 0.61 4.05
C PRO A 69 -1.66 -0.51 4.64
N GLY A 70 -0.86 -0.22 5.67
CA GLY A 70 -0.16 -1.27 6.42
C GLY A 70 -1.07 -2.13 7.31
N SER A 71 -2.36 -1.79 7.42
CA SER A 71 -3.38 -2.60 8.12
C SER A 71 -4.79 -2.19 7.70
N ASN A 72 -5.78 -3.04 7.96
CA ASN A 72 -7.19 -2.72 7.71
C ASN A 72 -7.70 -1.50 8.48
N ARG A 73 -7.05 -1.11 9.57
CA ARG A 73 -7.40 0.06 10.38
C ARG A 73 -6.76 1.37 9.91
N ALA A 74 -5.83 1.32 8.94
CA ALA A 74 -5.13 2.52 8.47
C ALA A 74 -6.08 3.51 7.79
N LYS A 75 -6.02 4.78 8.20
CA LYS A 75 -6.87 5.88 7.70
C LYS A 75 -6.10 6.98 6.94
N TYR A 76 -4.78 7.04 7.12
CA TYR A 76 -3.95 8.15 6.65
C TYR A 76 -2.73 7.65 5.88
N CYS A 77 -2.38 8.35 4.80
CA CYS A 77 -1.08 8.16 4.15
C CYS A 77 0.06 8.56 5.09
N LYS A 78 1.28 8.05 4.85
CA LYS A 78 2.45 8.24 5.74
C LYS A 78 2.70 9.71 6.15
N PRO A 79 2.66 10.71 5.23
CA PRO A 79 2.86 12.12 5.60
C PRO A 79 1.74 12.67 6.50
N CYS A 80 0.48 12.38 6.16
CA CYS A 80 -0.67 12.83 6.94
C CYS A 80 -0.73 12.16 8.32
N ALA A 81 -0.38 10.87 8.40
CA ALA A 81 -0.30 10.13 9.66
C ALA A 81 0.67 10.80 10.64
N LYS A 82 1.87 11.19 10.18
CA LYS A 82 2.85 11.91 11.03
C LYS A 82 2.29 13.23 11.56
N LYS A 83 1.60 14.01 10.71
CA LYS A 83 0.99 15.29 11.10
C LYS A 83 -0.13 15.11 12.13
N VAL A 84 -1.04 14.17 11.88
CA VAL A 84 -2.16 13.87 12.79
C VAL A 84 -1.66 13.34 14.12
N HIS A 85 -0.72 12.39 14.11
CA HIS A 85 -0.13 11.82 15.32
C HIS A 85 0.54 12.90 16.18
N ARG A 86 1.31 13.80 15.56
CA ARG A 86 1.93 14.94 16.29
C ARG A 86 0.87 15.82 16.95
N ARG A 87 -0.19 16.20 16.22
CA ARG A 87 -1.29 17.02 16.76
C ARG A 87 -1.99 16.33 17.93
N GLN A 88 -2.30 15.03 17.79
CA GLN A 88 -2.92 14.23 18.86
C GLN A 88 -2.04 14.14 20.10
N LYS A 89 -0.73 13.90 19.92
CA LYS A 89 0.24 13.88 21.03
C LYS A 89 0.28 15.22 21.76
N THR A 90 0.42 16.33 21.03
CA THR A 90 0.41 17.67 21.62
C THR A 90 -0.89 17.98 22.37
N ALA A 91 -2.04 17.62 21.81
CA ALA A 91 -3.34 17.81 22.46
C ALA A 91 -3.46 16.97 23.75
N SER A 92 -3.02 15.71 23.70
CA SER A 92 -2.99 14.82 24.86
C SER A 92 -2.08 15.36 25.97
N ASP A 93 -0.85 15.79 25.61
CA ASP A 93 0.10 16.37 26.55
C ASP A 93 -0.46 17.66 27.19
N ARG A 94 -1.12 18.53 26.41
CA ARG A 94 -1.79 19.74 26.93
C ARG A 94 -2.89 19.36 27.92
N LYS A 95 -3.74 18.39 27.58
CA LYS A 95 -4.82 17.91 28.48
C LYS A 95 -4.24 17.34 29.77
N ARG A 96 -3.16 16.55 29.69
CA ARG A 96 -2.47 15.99 30.86
C ARG A 96 -1.91 17.07 31.77
N ARG A 97 -1.29 18.12 31.23
CA ARG A 97 -0.78 19.26 32.04
C ARG A 97 -1.89 20.00 32.76
N VAL A 98 -3.01 20.26 32.08
CA VAL A 98 -4.19 20.89 32.71
C VAL A 98 -4.73 20.02 33.86
N LEU A 99 -4.87 18.72 33.63
CA LEU A 99 -5.34 17.79 34.67
C LEU A 99 -4.36 17.72 35.86
N CYS A 100 -3.05 17.66 35.62
CA CYS A 100 -2.05 17.65 36.70
C CYS A 100 -2.02 18.96 37.50
N GLY A 101 -2.03 20.11 36.83
CA GLY A 101 -2.09 21.41 37.50
C GLY A 101 -3.40 21.62 38.29
N GLN A 102 -4.51 21.05 37.82
CA GLN A 102 -5.77 21.03 38.57
C GLN A 102 -5.73 20.09 39.79
N LEU A 103 -4.94 19.01 39.75
CA LEU A 103 -4.73 18.13 40.91
C LEU A 103 -3.82 18.79 41.96
N GLU A 104 -2.81 19.55 41.53
CA GLU A 104 -1.93 20.32 42.42
C GLU A 104 -2.68 21.47 43.12
N ALA A 105 -3.57 22.16 42.43
CA ALA A 105 -4.43 23.20 43.02
C ALA A 105 -5.50 22.66 43.99
N LYS A 106 -5.75 21.34 43.99
CA LYS A 106 -6.76 20.67 44.84
C LYS A 106 -6.18 20.00 46.09
N LYS A 107 -4.88 20.18 46.40
CA LYS A 107 -4.33 19.77 47.71
C LYS A 107 -4.48 20.94 48.71
N PRO A 108 -5.51 20.97 49.58
CA PRO A 108 -5.53 21.94 50.65
C PRO A 108 -4.39 21.64 51.62
N CYS A 109 -3.58 22.65 51.94
CA CYS A 109 -2.70 22.62 53.11
C CYS A 109 -3.58 22.59 54.36
N ILE A 110 -3.85 21.38 54.87
CA ILE A 110 -4.38 21.18 56.21
C ILE A 110 -3.19 21.14 57.16
N TYR A 111 -3.02 22.23 57.92
CA TYR A 111 -2.26 22.27 59.18
C TYR A 111 -3.12 21.69 60.30
#